data_AF-A0A662BJ11-F1
#
_entry.id   AF-A0A662BJ11-F1
#
_cell.length_a   1.000
_cell.length_b   1.000
_cell.length_c   1.000
_cell.angle_alpha   90.00
_cell.angle_beta   90.00
_cell.angle_gamma   90.00
#
_symmetry.space_group_name_H-M   'P 1'
#
loop_
_entity.id
_entity.type
_entity.pdbx_description
1 polymer ?
#
loop_
_entity_poly.entity_id
_entity_poly.type
_entity_poly.pdbx_seq_one_letter_code
_entity_poly.pdbx_strand_id
1 'polypeptide(L)'
;MFHHFLITRFNLRASDWKVSKSNKKVLTEEWHKDRFQLFTDYCFSSVQSQTNKNFKWLVFFDTSTPEKYKDIIKTLQLKMDNFIPLFVDGMDQFLPEIKSYISKSDTKYLITSRLDNDDCIGNNYIEEIQKRFNSQDFMAL
;
A
#
# COMPACT_ATOMS: atom_id res chain seq x y z
N MET A 1 15.18 17.48 -4.81
CA MET A 1 14.96 16.04 -5.04
C MET A 1 14.07 15.54 -3.91
N PHE A 2 13.14 14.63 -4.21
CA PHE A 2 12.18 14.07 -3.24
C PHE A 2 12.07 12.56 -3.44
N HIS A 3 11.50 11.85 -2.47
CA HIS A 3 11.03 10.47 -2.64
C HIS A 3 9.51 10.42 -2.47
N HIS A 4 8.82 9.71 -3.37
CA HIS A 4 7.38 9.49 -3.31
C HIS A 4 7.09 8.06 -2.83
N PHE A 5 6.34 7.94 -1.74
CA PHE A 5 5.80 6.69 -1.21
C PHE A 5 4.28 6.63 -1.41
N LEU A 6 3.82 5.73 -2.26
CA LEU A 6 2.43 5.32 -2.31
C LEU A 6 2.21 4.28 -1.22
N ILE A 7 1.19 4.43 -0.38
CA ILE A 7 1.00 3.60 0.82
C ILE A 7 -0.39 2.99 0.81
N THR A 8 -0.44 1.66 0.86
CA THR A 8 -1.68 0.87 0.93
C THR A 8 -1.67 0.01 2.17
N ARG A 9 -2.78 0.04 2.90
CA ARG A 9 -3.07 -0.94 3.95
C ARG A 9 -3.91 -2.06 3.34
N PHE A 10 -3.48 -3.30 3.50
CA PHE A 10 -4.21 -4.43 2.93
C PHE A 10 -5.15 -5.10 3.93
N ASN A 11 -4.63 -5.96 4.80
CA ASN A 11 -5.40 -6.84 5.68
C ASN A 11 -4.96 -6.81 7.15
N LEU A 12 -4.39 -5.69 7.61
CA LEU A 12 -3.90 -5.57 8.97
C LEU A 12 -5.02 -5.76 10.00
N ARG A 13 -4.82 -6.68 10.95
CA ARG A 13 -5.75 -6.89 12.06
C ARG A 13 -5.62 -5.74 13.07
N ALA A 14 -6.74 -5.21 13.56
CA ALA A 14 -6.71 -4.36 14.75
C ALA A 14 -6.99 -5.24 15.97
N SER A 15 -6.23 -5.05 17.04
CA SER A 15 -6.37 -5.74 18.33
C SER A 15 -7.80 -5.68 18.89
N ASP A 16 -8.50 -4.56 18.63
CA ASP A 16 -9.88 -4.33 19.06
C ASP A 16 -10.96 -4.74 18.03
N TRP A 17 -10.60 -5.09 16.79
CA TRP A 17 -11.56 -5.40 15.72
C TRP A 17 -11.77 -6.90 15.55
N LYS A 18 -12.49 -7.52 16.49
CA LYS A 18 -12.99 -8.89 16.32
C LYS A 18 -14.21 -8.99 15.40
N VAL A 19 -14.90 -7.87 15.18
CA VAL A 19 -16.13 -7.76 14.37
C VAL A 19 -16.09 -6.47 13.55
N SER A 20 -16.56 -6.53 12.30
CA SER A 20 -16.66 -5.35 11.43
C SER A 20 -17.69 -4.34 11.98
N LYS A 21 -17.74 -3.13 11.40
CA LYS A 21 -18.83 -2.16 11.66
C LYS A 21 -20.25 -2.75 11.44
N SER A 22 -20.34 -3.86 10.71
CA SER A 22 -21.55 -4.62 10.39
C SER A 22 -21.65 -5.96 11.14
N ASN A 23 -20.88 -6.13 12.23
CA ASN A 23 -20.91 -7.29 13.12
C ASN A 23 -20.59 -8.65 12.47
N LYS A 24 -19.81 -8.65 11.38
CA LYS A 24 -19.29 -9.87 10.72
C LYS A 24 -17.84 -10.14 11.15
N LYS A 25 -17.42 -11.42 11.15
CA LYS A 25 -16.00 -11.77 11.30
C LYS A 25 -15.20 -11.06 10.20
N VAL A 26 -14.15 -10.36 10.61
CA VAL A 26 -13.22 -9.69 9.69
C VAL A 26 -12.19 -10.71 9.22
N LEU A 27 -11.64 -10.54 8.00
CA LEU A 27 -10.55 -11.38 7.47
C LEU A 27 -10.92 -12.87 7.31
N THR A 28 -12.15 -13.16 6.88
CA THR A 28 -12.52 -14.53 6.49
C THR A 28 -11.76 -14.95 5.23
N GLU A 29 -11.69 -16.26 4.99
CA GLU A 29 -11.12 -16.81 3.75
C GLU A 29 -11.80 -16.23 2.49
N GLU A 30 -13.14 -16.15 2.50
CA GLU A 30 -13.92 -15.55 1.41
C GLU A 30 -13.55 -14.08 1.21
N TRP A 31 -13.46 -13.31 2.30
CA TRP A 31 -13.02 -11.92 2.23
C TRP A 31 -11.62 -11.81 1.63
N HIS A 32 -10.68 -12.65 2.06
CA HIS A 32 -9.33 -12.65 1.51
C HIS A 32 -9.33 -12.94 0.01
N LYS A 33 -10.07 -13.97 -0.43
CA LYS A 33 -10.15 -14.34 -1.84
C LYS A 33 -10.69 -13.17 -2.67
N ASP A 34 -11.82 -12.61 -2.29
CA ASP A 34 -12.47 -11.51 -3.03
C ASP A 34 -11.59 -10.25 -3.01
N ARG A 35 -10.97 -9.97 -1.87
CA ARG A 35 -10.08 -8.82 -1.69
C ARG A 35 -8.80 -8.93 -2.51
N PHE A 36 -8.18 -10.10 -2.56
CA PHE A 36 -7.03 -10.34 -3.42
C PHE A 36 -7.40 -10.25 -4.90
N GLN A 37 -8.58 -10.72 -5.30
CA GLN A 37 -9.05 -10.57 -6.68
C GLN A 37 -9.21 -9.09 -7.06
N LEU A 38 -9.89 -8.30 -6.23
CA LEU A 38 -10.03 -6.85 -6.47
C LEU A 38 -8.65 -6.17 -6.57
N PHE A 39 -7.76 -6.54 -5.66
CA PHE A 39 -6.41 -6.00 -5.66
C PHE A 39 -5.61 -6.38 -6.89
N THR A 40 -5.60 -7.66 -7.30
CA THR A 40 -4.80 -8.10 -8.44
C THR A 40 -5.33 -7.55 -9.75
N ASP A 41 -6.65 -7.58 -9.92
CA ASP A 41 -7.28 -7.31 -11.20
C ASP A 41 -7.36 -5.79 -11.45
N TYR A 42 -7.61 -5.00 -10.39
CA TYR A 42 -7.86 -3.57 -10.48
C TYR A 42 -6.73 -2.73 -9.87
N CYS A 43 -6.54 -2.81 -8.55
CA CYS A 43 -5.63 -1.91 -7.84
C CYS A 43 -4.18 -2.05 -8.33
N PHE A 44 -3.63 -3.26 -8.28
CA PHE A 44 -2.29 -3.59 -8.76
C PHE A 44 -2.11 -3.24 -10.22
N SER A 45 -3.06 -3.63 -11.09
CA SER A 45 -3.04 -3.29 -12.51
C SER A 45 -2.98 -1.77 -12.75
N SER A 46 -3.73 -0.98 -11.98
CA SER A 46 -3.74 0.49 -12.10
C SER A 46 -2.46 1.18 -11.63
N VAL A 47 -1.79 0.61 -10.62
CA VAL A 47 -0.47 1.08 -10.17
C VAL A 47 0.62 0.61 -11.16
N GLN A 48 0.48 -0.60 -11.69
CA GLN A 48 1.35 -1.14 -12.72
C GLN A 48 1.23 -0.39 -14.06
N SER A 49 0.11 0.28 -14.34
CA SER A 49 -0.06 1.10 -15.55
C SER A 49 0.46 2.54 -15.43
N GLN A 50 0.95 2.97 -14.26
CA GLN A 50 1.44 4.35 -14.08
C GLN A 50 2.55 4.68 -15.08
N THR A 51 2.44 5.81 -15.78
CA THR A 51 3.43 6.28 -16.75
C THR A 51 4.74 6.68 -16.07
N ASN A 52 4.65 7.21 -14.86
CA ASN A 52 5.80 7.51 -13.99
C ASN A 52 6.00 6.38 -12.97
N LYS A 53 7.18 5.74 -13.02
CA LYS A 53 7.60 4.66 -12.10
C LYS A 53 8.48 5.12 -10.95
N ASN A 54 8.80 6.41 -10.87
CA ASN A 54 9.68 6.99 -9.86
C ASN A 54 8.98 7.21 -8.52
N PHE A 55 8.49 6.13 -7.92
CA PHE A 55 7.87 6.09 -6.60
C PHE A 55 8.02 4.70 -6.03
N LYS A 56 7.92 4.55 -4.70
CA LYS A 56 7.87 3.27 -4.00
C LYS A 56 6.45 2.99 -3.55
N TRP A 57 5.90 1.83 -3.85
CA TRP A 57 4.58 1.40 -3.37
C TRP A 57 4.71 0.45 -2.19
N LEU A 58 4.48 0.99 -0.99
CA LEU A 58 4.52 0.23 0.26
C LEU A 58 3.13 -0.37 0.51
N VAL A 59 3.03 -1.70 0.46
CA VAL A 59 1.76 -2.40 0.73
C VAL A 59 1.89 -3.26 1.96
N PHE A 60 1.08 -2.95 2.97
CA PHE A 60 1.17 -3.55 4.29
C PHE A 60 0.20 -4.70 4.44
N PHE A 61 0.76 -5.89 4.64
CA PHE A 61 0.07 -7.14 4.89
C PHE A 61 0.26 -7.59 6.33
N ASP A 62 -0.71 -8.34 6.87
CA ASP A 62 -0.57 -8.89 8.20
C ASP A 62 0.39 -10.09 8.21
N THR A 63 1.22 -10.26 9.24
CA THR A 63 2.05 -11.47 9.41
C THR A 63 1.23 -12.77 9.40
N SER A 64 -0.04 -12.70 9.84
CA SER A 64 -0.97 -13.84 9.84
C SER A 64 -1.57 -14.15 8.46
N THR A 65 -1.18 -13.42 7.41
CA THR A 65 -1.64 -13.67 6.03
C THR A 65 -1.35 -15.12 5.63
N PRO A 66 -2.35 -15.90 5.17
CA PRO A 66 -2.14 -17.29 4.77
C PRO A 66 -1.11 -17.45 3.64
N GLU A 67 -0.37 -18.56 3.65
CA GLU A 67 0.77 -18.78 2.74
C GLU A 67 0.41 -18.67 1.25
N LYS A 68 -0.74 -19.21 0.85
CA LYS A 68 -1.23 -19.09 -0.53
C LYS A 68 -1.34 -17.65 -1.04
N TYR A 69 -1.61 -16.69 -0.15
CA TYR A 69 -1.67 -15.28 -0.50
C TYR A 69 -0.28 -14.64 -0.50
N LYS A 70 0.63 -15.12 0.36
CA LYS A 70 2.05 -14.73 0.29
C LYS A 70 2.68 -15.15 -1.04
N ASP A 71 2.32 -16.31 -1.57
CA ASP A 71 2.74 -16.76 -2.91
C ASP A 71 2.24 -15.83 -4.03
N ILE A 72 0.99 -15.37 -3.94
CA ILE A 72 0.44 -14.35 -4.85
C ILE A 72 1.26 -13.05 -4.74
N ILE A 73 1.46 -12.55 -3.52
CA ILE A 73 2.24 -11.33 -3.25
C ILE A 73 3.65 -11.43 -3.83
N LYS A 74 4.33 -12.57 -3.65
CA LYS A 74 5.66 -12.82 -4.21
C LYS A 74 5.64 -12.79 -5.74
N THR A 75 4.61 -13.38 -6.35
CA THR A 75 4.42 -13.32 -7.81
C THR A 75 4.22 -11.88 -8.31
N LEU A 76 3.47 -11.06 -7.57
CA LEU A 76 3.29 -9.65 -7.88
C LEU A 76 4.59 -8.84 -7.74
N GLN A 77 5.39 -9.13 -6.72
CA GLN A 77 6.69 -8.49 -6.49
C GLN A 77 7.67 -8.74 -7.63
N LEU A 78 7.64 -9.92 -8.26
CA LEU A 78 8.45 -10.21 -9.44
C LEU A 78 8.03 -9.42 -10.69
N LYS A 79 6.81 -8.85 -10.71
CA LYS A 79 6.28 -8.09 -11.86
C LYS A 79 6.59 -6.59 -11.81
N MET A 80 6.99 -6.07 -10.65
CA MET A 80 7.13 -4.64 -10.45
C MET A 80 8.12 -4.32 -9.33
N ASP A 81 9.30 -3.82 -9.71
CA ASP A 81 10.41 -3.55 -8.77
C ASP A 81 10.06 -2.54 -7.68
N ASN A 82 9.15 -1.62 -7.97
CA ASN A 82 8.72 -0.61 -7.02
C ASN A 82 7.52 -1.03 -6.15
N PHE A 83 7.05 -2.29 -6.26
CA PHE A 83 6.13 -2.89 -5.30
C PHE A 83 6.89 -3.49 -4.12
N ILE A 84 6.61 -2.98 -2.92
CA ILE A 84 7.31 -3.35 -1.70
C ILE A 84 6.29 -3.90 -0.70
N PRO A 85 6.11 -5.24 -0.65
CA PRO A 85 5.26 -5.86 0.35
C PRO A 85 5.95 -5.84 1.72
N LEU A 86 5.24 -5.35 2.73
CA LEU A 86 5.70 -5.29 4.12
C LEU A 86 4.74 -6.08 5.00
N PHE A 87 5.27 -7.09 5.70
CA PHE A 87 4.49 -7.91 6.63
C PHE A 87 4.69 -7.41 8.05
N VAL A 88 3.60 -6.97 8.68
CA VAL A 88 3.62 -6.39 10.04
C VAL A 88 2.59 -7.05 10.94
N ASP A 89 2.85 -7.03 12.25
CA ASP A 89 1.95 -7.65 13.22
C ASP A 89 0.81 -6.70 13.60
N GLY A 90 -0.20 -6.64 12.73
CA GLY A 90 -1.40 -5.84 12.95
C GLY A 90 -1.24 -4.33 12.80
N MET A 91 -2.32 -3.63 13.11
CA MET A 91 -2.50 -2.19 12.89
C MET A 91 -1.53 -1.33 13.70
N ASP A 92 -1.16 -1.77 14.90
CA ASP A 92 -0.29 -1.01 15.80
C ASP A 92 1.11 -0.82 15.21
N GLN A 93 1.53 -1.73 14.32
CA GLN A 93 2.80 -1.67 13.61
C GLN A 93 2.75 -0.85 12.32
N PHE A 94 1.57 -0.42 11.86
CA PHE A 94 1.43 0.25 10.57
C PHE A 94 2.19 1.58 10.49
N LEU A 95 1.93 2.49 11.43
CA LEU A 95 2.60 3.79 11.45
C LEU A 95 4.09 3.70 11.85
N PRO A 96 4.48 2.91 12.87
CA PRO A 96 5.88 2.68 13.19
C PRO A 96 6.69 2.18 11.99
N GLU A 97 6.15 1.22 11.23
CA GLU A 97 6.88 0.65 10.09
C GLU A 97 6.97 1.62 8.91
N ILE A 98 5.93 2.43 8.65
CA ILE A 98 6.03 3.54 7.68
C ILE A 98 7.18 4.48 8.07
N LYS A 99 7.25 4.91 9.34
CA LYS A 99 8.29 5.80 9.83
C LYS A 99 9.68 5.17 9.71
N SER A 100 9.83 3.92 10.12
CA SER A 100 11.07 3.13 10.02
C SER A 100 11.56 2.98 8.58
N TYR A 101 10.64 2.73 7.64
CA TYR A 101 11.00 2.59 6.23
C TYR A 101 11.43 3.94 5.64
N ILE A 102 10.65 4.99 5.90
CA ILE A 102 10.89 6.33 5.35
C ILE A 102 12.12 6.99 5.97
N SER A 103 12.46 6.73 7.23
CA SER A 103 13.65 7.32 7.88
C SER A 103 14.98 6.86 7.27
N LYS A 104 14.96 5.81 6.44
CA LYS A 104 16.12 5.33 5.66
C LYS A 104 16.38 6.19 4.43
N SER A 105 15.46 7.08 4.08
CA SER A 105 15.59 8.02 2.99
C SER A 105 16.53 9.16 3.37
N ASP A 106 17.48 9.46 2.50
CA ASP A 106 18.45 10.56 2.61
C ASP A 106 17.95 11.88 1.99
N THR A 107 16.77 11.84 1.38
CA THR A 107 16.19 13.01 0.72
C THR A 107 15.65 14.05 1.72
N LYS A 108 15.73 15.32 1.34
CA LYS A 108 15.17 16.44 2.14
C LYS A 108 13.64 16.44 2.15
N TYR A 109 12.99 15.96 1.08
CA TYR A 109 11.56 16.10 0.89
C TYR A 109 10.86 14.77 0.57
N LEU A 110 9.72 14.55 1.22
CA LEU A 110 8.95 13.33 1.10
C LEU A 110 7.56 13.66 0.56
N ILE A 111 7.08 12.85 -0.38
CA ILE A 111 5.70 12.83 -0.81
C ILE A 111 5.11 11.51 -0.35
N THR A 112 3.97 11.55 0.33
CA THR A 112 3.22 10.35 0.70
C THR A 112 1.81 10.43 0.15
N SER A 113 1.38 9.39 -0.55
CA SER A 113 0.01 9.25 -1.06
C SER A 113 -0.62 7.99 -0.48
N ARG A 114 -1.94 7.99 -0.32
CA ARG A 114 -2.71 6.83 0.14
C ARG A 114 -3.50 6.25 -1.03
N LEU A 115 -3.62 4.93 -1.05
CA LEU A 115 -4.49 4.22 -1.98
C LEU A 115 -5.11 3.01 -1.26
N ASP A 116 -6.43 2.90 -1.30
CA ASP A 116 -7.13 1.71 -0.81
C ASP A 116 -6.96 0.54 -1.79
N ASN A 117 -6.97 -0.67 -1.24
CA ASN A 117 -6.57 -1.89 -1.97
C ASN A 117 -7.59 -2.39 -3.00
N ASP A 118 -8.77 -1.77 -3.07
CA ASP A 118 -9.84 -2.04 -4.03
C ASP A 118 -10.11 -0.87 -4.97
N ASP A 119 -9.33 0.21 -4.88
CA ASP A 119 -9.45 1.38 -5.74
C ASP A 119 -8.48 1.33 -6.93
N CYS A 120 -8.84 2.06 -7.98
CA CYS A 120 -8.00 2.32 -9.16
C CYS A 120 -7.56 3.78 -9.21
N ILE A 121 -6.34 4.00 -9.70
CA ILE A 121 -5.84 5.33 -10.05
C ILE A 121 -5.62 5.46 -11.56
N GLY A 122 -5.84 6.67 -12.10
CA GLY A 122 -5.55 6.94 -13.51
C GLY A 122 -4.06 6.85 -13.81
N ASN A 123 -3.68 6.52 -15.05
CA ASN A 123 -2.29 6.22 -15.44
C ASN A 123 -1.28 7.36 -15.20
N ASN A 124 -1.75 8.60 -15.01
CA ASN A 124 -0.89 9.77 -14.75
C ASN A 124 -0.95 10.25 -13.29
N TYR A 125 -1.63 9.54 -12.40
CA TYR A 125 -1.85 9.97 -11.01
C TYR A 125 -0.53 10.32 -10.29
N ILE A 126 0.46 9.45 -10.38
CA ILE A 126 1.77 9.67 -9.74
C ILE A 126 2.47 10.90 -10.31
N GLU A 127 2.50 11.03 -11.64
CA GLU A 127 3.11 12.14 -12.35
C GLU A 127 2.48 13.48 -11.94
N GLU A 128 1.15 13.52 -11.88
CA GLU A 128 0.39 14.73 -11.56
C GLU A 128 0.57 15.17 -10.11
N ILE A 129 0.79 14.24 -9.17
CA ILE A 129 1.16 14.60 -7.79
C ILE A 129 2.57 15.17 -7.76
N GLN A 130 3.52 14.49 -8.40
CA GLN A 130 4.93 14.90 -8.39
C GLN A 130 5.14 16.28 -9.02
N LYS A 131 4.43 16.62 -10.09
CA LYS A 131 4.48 17.96 -10.72
C LYS A 131 4.03 19.10 -9.81
N ARG A 132 3.18 18.83 -8.81
CA ARG A 132 2.66 19.86 -7.88
C ARG A 132 3.59 20.10 -6.69
N PHE A 133 4.65 19.30 -6.55
CA PHE A 133 5.62 19.51 -5.49
C PHE A 133 6.47 20.75 -5.74
N ASN A 134 6.55 21.64 -4.75
CA ASN A 134 7.26 22.92 -4.83
C ASN A 134 8.13 23.17 -3.56
N SER A 135 8.69 22.11 -2.96
CA SER A 135 9.57 22.23 -1.78
C SER A 135 8.96 22.89 -0.54
N GLN A 136 7.63 22.77 -0.39
CA GLN A 136 6.88 23.27 0.77
C GLN A 136 7.03 22.37 2.02
N ASP A 137 6.87 22.96 3.21
CA ASP A 137 7.09 22.27 4.50
C ASP A 137 6.06 21.18 4.79
N PHE A 138 4.77 21.50 4.68
CA PHE A 138 3.68 20.54 4.84
C PHE A 138 2.50 20.92 3.95
N MET A 139 1.96 19.94 3.23
CA MET A 139 0.76 20.09 2.43
C MET A 139 -0.07 18.82 2.60
N ALA A 140 -1.26 18.98 3.18
CA ALA A 140 -2.31 17.97 3.11
C ALA A 140 -3.16 18.30 1.87
N LEU A 141 -3.28 17.34 0.95
CA LEU A 141 -4.25 17.38 -0.15
C LEU A 141 -5.44 16.49 0.19
#